data_AF-A0A0F8CVC1-F1
#
_entry.id   AF-A0A0F8CVC1-F1
#
_cell.length_a   1.000
_cell.length_b   1.000
_cell.length_c   1.000
_cell.angle_alpha   90.00
_cell.angle_beta   90.00
_cell.angle_gamma   90.00
#
_symmetry.space_group_name_H-M   'P 1'
#
loop_
_entity.id
_entity.type
_entity.pdbx_description
1 polymer ?
#
loop_
_entity_poly.entity_id
_entity_poly.type
_entity_poly.pdbx_seq_one_letter_code
_entity_poly.pdbx_strand_id
1 'polypeptide(L)'
;MTKNNKITVVLGVFMVLIVLLVLFIKTPIDLKIPVDTKESVDNMSVNEPQVAGFLVQFENGTTEPEVKAILENYNMILSYNIDCNSDNGGYKYYIKVDKDNMPDVVKDGLKNDENWTDPVLPSFTKGDYIIYPVTEQAIHDKYFLDILKRHNLQVKTFVWCLISYRDNSTNCYNLGKNCITEKDAIRITNELETNEKVWTVMPDYIDG
;
A
#
# COMPACT_ATOMS: atom_id res chain seq x y z
N MET A 1 -13.21 60.73 -52.17
CA MET A 1 -12.39 61.37 -51.12
C MET A 1 -13.09 61.08 -49.78
N THR A 2 -13.21 59.86 -49.23
CA THR A 2 -12.24 58.77 -48.91
C THR A 2 -11.04 59.21 -48.10
N LYS A 3 -11.31 59.82 -46.95
CA LYS A 3 -10.34 59.94 -45.86
C LYS A 3 -11.17 60.02 -44.58
N ASN A 4 -11.38 58.88 -43.90
CA ASN A 4 -11.77 58.76 -42.48
C ASN A 4 -11.97 57.30 -42.04
N ASN A 5 -12.10 56.35 -42.97
CA ASN A 5 -12.22 54.92 -42.69
C ASN A 5 -10.90 54.23 -42.27
N LYS A 6 -9.73 54.81 -42.57
CA LYS A 6 -8.44 54.25 -42.10
C LYS A 6 -8.22 54.45 -40.60
N ILE A 7 -8.69 55.56 -40.02
CA ILE A 7 -8.50 55.87 -38.60
C ILE A 7 -9.40 54.98 -37.72
N THR A 8 -10.65 54.76 -38.14
CA THR A 8 -11.60 53.89 -37.41
C THR A 8 -11.16 52.43 -37.39
N VAL A 9 -10.61 51.90 -38.50
CA VAL A 9 -10.08 50.54 -38.55
C VAL A 9 -8.81 50.40 -37.70
N VAL A 10 -7.92 51.39 -37.72
CA VAL A 10 -6.70 51.39 -36.90
C VAL A 10 -7.03 51.45 -35.40
N LEU A 11 -8.01 52.25 -34.99
CA LEU A 11 -8.46 52.32 -33.58
C LEU A 11 -9.10 51.00 -33.11
N GLY A 12 -9.89 50.34 -33.97
CA GLY A 12 -10.49 49.05 -33.65
C GLY A 12 -9.46 47.94 -33.46
N VAL A 13 -8.46 47.86 -34.34
CA VAL A 13 -7.35 46.89 -34.22
C VAL A 13 -6.50 47.17 -32.98
N PHE A 14 -6.25 48.44 -32.65
CA PHE A 14 -5.46 48.82 -31.47
C PHE A 14 -6.14 48.40 -30.16
N MET A 15 -7.47 48.52 -30.06
CA MET A 15 -8.21 48.09 -28.86
C MET A 15 -8.19 46.57 -28.66
N VAL A 16 -8.28 45.78 -29.73
CA VAL A 16 -8.15 44.31 -29.65
C VAL A 16 -6.73 43.91 -29.22
N LEU A 17 -5.71 44.61 -29.71
CA LEU A 17 -4.31 44.37 -29.35
C LEU A 17 -4.01 44.71 -27.88
N ILE A 18 -4.64 45.75 -27.32
CA ILE A 18 -4.54 46.10 -25.89
C ILE A 18 -5.18 45.01 -25.02
N VAL A 19 -6.36 44.50 -25.38
CA VAL A 19 -7.03 43.42 -24.62
C VAL A 19 -6.20 42.14 -24.64
N LEU A 20 -5.58 41.80 -25.79
CA LEU A 20 -4.65 40.68 -25.89
C LEU A 20 -3.38 40.92 -25.06
N LEU A 21 -2.80 42.11 -25.06
CA LEU A 21 -1.65 42.45 -24.21
C LEU A 21 -1.96 42.31 -22.70
N VAL A 22 -3.16 42.70 -22.25
CA VAL A 22 -3.59 42.51 -20.86
C VAL A 22 -3.75 41.03 -20.49
N LEU A 23 -4.17 40.18 -21.43
CA LEU A 23 -4.28 38.72 -21.23
C LEU A 23 -2.91 38.01 -21.21
N PHE A 24 -1.86 38.59 -21.79
CA PHE A 24 -0.51 38.01 -21.85
C PHE A 24 0.50 38.63 -20.86
N ILE A 25 0.15 39.69 -20.13
CA ILE A 25 0.93 40.13 -18.96
C ILE A 25 0.59 39.20 -17.79
N LYS A 26 1.25 38.04 -17.73
CA LYS A 26 1.52 37.40 -16.44
C LYS A 26 2.43 38.36 -15.67
N THR A 27 1.86 39.10 -14.74
CA THR A 27 2.64 39.74 -13.68
C THR A 27 3.49 38.65 -13.02
N PRO A 28 4.81 38.83 -12.82
CA PRO A 28 5.46 38.12 -11.75
C PRO A 28 4.77 38.64 -10.49
N ILE A 29 4.00 37.78 -9.86
CA ILE A 29 3.42 38.08 -8.56
C ILE A 29 4.62 38.13 -7.60
N ASP A 30 5.21 39.30 -7.44
CA ASP A 30 6.07 39.62 -6.31
C ASP A 30 5.12 39.85 -5.12
N LEU A 31 4.54 38.75 -4.62
CA LEU A 31 3.86 38.74 -3.33
C LEU A 31 4.97 38.84 -2.29
N LYS A 32 5.31 40.07 -1.88
CA LYS A 32 5.96 40.30 -0.59
C LYS A 32 4.96 39.95 0.51
N ILE A 33 4.79 38.66 0.74
CA ILE A 33 4.24 38.13 1.97
C ILE A 33 5.25 38.55 3.05
N PRO A 34 4.82 39.22 4.13
CA PRO A 34 5.70 39.39 5.26
C PRO A 34 6.08 37.99 5.73
N VAL A 35 7.38 37.70 5.67
CA VAL A 35 7.98 36.53 6.30
C VAL A 35 7.80 36.72 7.81
N ASP A 36 6.60 36.41 8.30
CA ASP A 36 6.40 35.97 9.65
C ASP A 36 6.84 34.50 9.68
N THR A 37 8.13 34.39 9.95
CA THR A 37 8.73 33.19 10.51
C THR A 37 8.00 32.90 11.82
N LYS A 38 7.07 31.94 11.78
CA LYS A 38 6.72 31.07 12.90
C LYS A 38 5.93 29.89 12.35
N GLU A 39 6.53 28.72 12.52
CA GLU A 39 5.82 27.48 12.81
C GLU A 39 4.48 27.77 13.50
N SER A 40 3.39 27.31 12.91
CA SER A 40 2.93 25.99 13.30
C SER A 40 2.17 25.30 12.17
N VAL A 41 2.56 24.06 11.91
CA VAL A 41 1.69 23.03 11.36
C VAL A 41 0.77 22.59 12.51
N ASP A 42 0.05 23.53 13.11
CA ASP A 42 -1.09 23.27 13.96
C ASP A 42 -2.26 23.74 13.12
N ASN A 43 -2.96 22.85 12.41
CA ASN A 43 -4.36 22.53 12.69
C ASN A 43 -4.82 21.31 11.86
N MET A 44 -3.93 20.37 11.52
CA MET A 44 -4.35 19.09 10.95
C MET A 44 -4.44 18.08 12.08
N SER A 45 -5.67 17.94 12.59
CA SER A 45 -6.15 17.01 13.61
C SER A 45 -5.11 16.01 14.12
N VAL A 46 -4.69 16.20 15.37
CA VAL A 46 -3.97 15.22 16.22
C VAL A 46 -4.75 13.89 16.36
N ASN A 47 -5.91 13.74 15.70
CA ASN A 47 -6.81 12.59 15.79
C ASN A 47 -6.96 11.77 14.48
N GLU A 48 -6.26 12.09 13.38
CA GLU A 48 -6.30 11.19 12.21
C GLU A 48 -5.31 10.03 12.42
N PRO A 49 -5.74 8.75 12.30
CA PRO A 49 -4.83 7.63 12.43
C PRO A 49 -3.66 7.73 11.44
N GLN A 50 -2.45 7.57 11.95
CA GLN A 50 -1.24 7.63 11.16
C GLN A 50 -0.66 6.23 11.01
N VAL A 51 -0.01 5.99 9.87
CA VAL A 51 0.57 4.69 9.53
C VAL A 51 2.08 4.84 9.35
N ALA A 52 2.85 4.13 10.17
CA ALA A 52 4.32 4.16 10.17
C ALA A 52 4.95 3.20 9.15
N GLY A 53 4.14 2.33 8.54
CA GLY A 53 4.62 1.31 7.61
C GLY A 53 3.57 0.25 7.35
N PHE A 54 4.01 -0.88 6.81
CA PHE A 54 3.18 -2.04 6.54
C PHE A 54 3.90 -3.32 6.93
N LEU A 55 3.16 -4.25 7.51
CA LEU A 55 3.57 -5.65 7.55
C LEU A 55 2.87 -6.37 6.39
N VAL A 56 3.66 -6.90 5.46
CA VAL A 56 3.15 -7.50 4.22
C VAL A 56 3.49 -8.97 4.17
N GLN A 57 2.49 -9.80 3.86
CA GLN A 57 2.66 -11.22 3.56
C GLN A 57 2.85 -11.42 2.06
N PHE A 58 3.92 -12.10 1.67
CA PHE A 58 4.21 -12.47 0.29
C PHE A 58 4.19 -14.00 0.09
N GLU A 59 4.06 -14.40 -1.18
CA GLU A 59 4.20 -15.78 -1.63
C GLU A 59 5.56 -16.37 -1.25
N ASN A 60 5.54 -17.65 -0.89
CA ASN A 60 6.72 -18.44 -0.59
C ASN A 60 7.83 -18.29 -1.63
N GLY A 61 9.03 -17.94 -1.16
CA GLY A 61 10.21 -17.78 -2.00
C GLY A 61 10.36 -16.40 -2.64
N THR A 62 9.45 -15.46 -2.36
CA THR A 62 9.63 -14.05 -2.73
C THR A 62 10.86 -13.50 -2.03
N THR A 63 11.78 -12.92 -2.79
CA THR A 63 13.04 -12.35 -2.27
C THR A 63 12.90 -10.86 -2.00
N GLU A 64 13.74 -10.30 -1.13
CA GLU A 64 13.72 -8.85 -0.84
C GLU A 64 13.92 -7.97 -2.11
N PRO A 65 14.80 -8.31 -3.08
CA PRO A 65 14.85 -7.57 -4.35
C PRO A 65 13.56 -7.64 -5.16
N GLU A 66 12.84 -8.77 -5.14
CA GLU A 66 11.53 -8.86 -5.78
C GLU A 66 10.49 -8.02 -5.04
N VAL A 67 10.50 -8.00 -3.71
CA VAL A 67 9.64 -7.12 -2.90
C VAL A 67 9.88 -5.67 -3.27
N LYS A 68 11.15 -5.26 -3.36
CA LYS A 68 11.51 -3.91 -3.80
C LYS A 68 10.97 -3.60 -5.19
N ALA A 69 11.16 -4.51 -6.15
CA ALA A 69 10.65 -4.32 -7.51
C ALA A 69 9.12 -4.25 -7.56
N ILE A 70 8.41 -5.00 -6.70
CA ILE A 70 6.96 -4.89 -6.54
C ILE A 70 6.61 -3.49 -6.04
N LEU A 71 7.20 -3.05 -4.93
CA LEU A 71 6.90 -1.74 -4.32
C LEU A 71 7.23 -0.56 -5.26
N GLU A 72 8.28 -0.65 -6.06
CA GLU A 72 8.65 0.36 -7.06
C GLU A 72 7.60 0.54 -8.18
N ASN A 73 6.77 -0.49 -8.44
CA ASN A 73 5.66 -0.38 -9.39
C ASN A 73 4.43 0.34 -8.81
N TYR A 74 4.40 0.57 -7.50
CA TYR A 74 3.32 1.25 -6.80
C TYR A 74 3.76 2.63 -6.33
N ASN A 75 2.82 3.58 -6.28
CA ASN A 75 3.12 4.98 -5.96
C ASN A 75 3.28 5.19 -4.45
N MET A 76 4.38 4.65 -3.90
CA MET A 76 4.81 4.84 -2.52
C MET A 76 5.09 6.33 -2.27
N ILE A 77 4.54 6.87 -1.18
CA ILE A 77 4.55 8.33 -0.91
C ILE A 77 5.88 8.80 -0.31
N LEU A 78 6.49 7.96 0.52
CA LEU A 78 7.72 8.25 1.24
C LEU A 78 8.79 7.22 0.89
N SER A 79 10.05 7.58 1.15
CA SER A 79 11.13 6.59 1.19
C SER A 79 10.88 5.59 2.31
N TYR A 80 11.24 4.33 2.08
CA TYR A 80 10.98 3.22 3.00
C TYR A 80 12.19 2.29 3.11
N ASN A 81 12.26 1.59 4.22
CA ASN A 81 13.15 0.46 4.45
C ASN A 81 12.37 -0.85 4.34
N ILE A 82 13.02 -1.89 3.84
CA ILE A 82 12.46 -3.23 3.75
C ILE A 82 13.25 -4.13 4.70
N ASP A 83 12.54 -4.87 5.54
CA ASP A 83 13.11 -5.97 6.33
C ASP A 83 12.24 -7.21 6.14
N CYS A 84 12.75 -8.17 5.37
CA CYS A 84 12.08 -9.43 5.10
C CYS A 84 12.62 -10.53 6.02
N ASN A 85 11.98 -10.71 7.18
CA ASN A 85 12.28 -11.76 8.14
C ASN A 85 11.02 -12.59 8.42
N SER A 86 11.14 -13.92 8.39
CA SER A 86 10.02 -14.83 8.71
C SER A 86 9.42 -14.61 10.10
N ASP A 87 10.20 -14.02 11.01
CA ASP A 87 9.80 -13.76 12.39
C ASP A 87 8.98 -12.47 12.55
N ASN A 88 8.83 -11.67 11.49
CA ASN A 88 8.08 -10.41 11.52
C ASN A 88 6.56 -10.61 11.63
N GLY A 89 6.05 -11.83 11.42
CA GLY A 89 4.61 -12.12 11.45
C GLY A 89 4.25 -13.34 12.31
N GLY A 90 2.97 -13.46 12.65
CA GLY A 90 2.49 -14.50 13.57
C GLY A 90 2.43 -15.92 12.98
N TYR A 91 2.06 -16.06 11.71
CA TYR A 91 1.96 -17.36 11.04
C TYR A 91 3.07 -17.55 10.04
N LYS A 92 3.83 -18.63 10.19
CA LYS A 92 4.93 -18.95 9.29
C LYS A 92 4.48 -19.78 8.09
N TYR A 93 3.51 -20.67 8.27
CA TYR A 93 3.15 -21.66 7.25
C TYR A 93 1.74 -21.46 6.69
N TYR A 94 1.57 -21.92 5.45
CA TYR A 94 0.28 -22.00 4.81
C TYR A 94 0.22 -23.15 3.82
N ILE A 95 -1.00 -23.51 3.44
CA ILE A 95 -1.28 -24.33 2.27
C ILE A 95 -2.06 -23.50 1.26
N LYS A 96 -1.80 -23.74 -0.02
CA LYS A 96 -2.52 -23.12 -1.15
C LYS A 96 -3.37 -24.20 -1.80
N VAL A 97 -4.69 -24.04 -1.73
CA VAL A 97 -5.66 -25.03 -2.18
C VAL A 97 -6.47 -24.44 -3.33
N ASP A 98 -6.62 -25.17 -4.42
CA ASP A 98 -7.54 -24.79 -5.49
C ASP A 98 -8.99 -24.80 -4.95
N LYS A 99 -9.78 -23.77 -5.27
CA LYS A 99 -11.17 -23.66 -4.82
C LYS A 99 -12.00 -24.88 -5.15
N ASP A 100 -11.79 -25.50 -6.31
CA ASP A 100 -12.55 -26.65 -6.76
C ASP A 100 -12.15 -27.93 -6.01
N ASN A 101 -10.91 -27.99 -5.51
CA ASN A 101 -10.41 -29.10 -4.69
C ASN A 101 -10.78 -28.96 -3.20
N MET A 102 -11.11 -27.74 -2.74
CA MET A 102 -11.36 -27.47 -1.33
C MET A 102 -12.46 -28.35 -0.69
N PRO A 103 -13.61 -28.63 -1.34
CA PRO A 103 -14.63 -29.50 -0.77
C PRO A 103 -14.12 -30.91 -0.46
N ASP A 104 -13.28 -31.47 -1.33
CA ASP A 104 -12.69 -32.80 -1.14
C ASP A 104 -11.65 -32.79 -0.02
N VAL A 105 -10.81 -31.75 0.04
CA VAL A 105 -9.82 -31.58 1.13
C VAL A 105 -10.50 -31.48 2.50
N VAL A 106 -11.61 -30.75 2.60
CA VAL A 106 -12.42 -30.63 3.82
C VAL A 106 -13.07 -31.96 4.17
N LYS A 107 -13.66 -32.66 3.18
CA LYS A 107 -14.27 -33.97 3.35
C LYS A 107 -13.28 -35.02 3.88
N ASP A 108 -12.04 -34.94 3.43
CA ASP A 108 -10.94 -35.81 3.85
C ASP A 108 -10.36 -35.46 5.23
N GLY A 109 -10.87 -34.40 5.85
CA GLY A 109 -10.67 -34.11 7.26
C GLY A 109 -9.85 -32.85 7.55
N LEU A 110 -9.57 -31.99 6.56
CA LEU A 110 -9.07 -30.64 6.86
C LEU A 110 -10.17 -29.87 7.60
N LYS A 111 -10.06 -29.82 8.91
CA LYS A 111 -10.98 -29.13 9.80
C LYS A 111 -10.37 -27.81 10.25
N ASN A 112 -11.24 -26.83 10.50
CA ASN A 112 -10.94 -25.67 11.33
C ASN A 112 -10.86 -26.12 12.81
N ASP A 113 -9.93 -27.00 13.14
CA ASP A 113 -9.66 -27.43 14.51
C ASP A 113 -8.56 -26.53 15.09
N GLU A 114 -8.67 -26.14 16.35
CA GLU A 114 -7.73 -25.25 17.05
C GLU A 114 -6.27 -25.72 16.95
N ASN A 115 -6.06 -27.02 16.72
CA ASN A 115 -4.74 -27.61 16.62
C ASN A 115 -4.03 -27.36 15.28
N TRP A 116 -4.76 -27.17 14.17
CA TRP A 116 -4.15 -27.05 12.84
C TRP A 116 -4.28 -25.66 12.23
N THR A 117 -5.30 -24.92 12.64
CA THR A 117 -5.71 -23.66 12.03
C THR A 117 -6.16 -22.73 13.15
N ASP A 118 -5.69 -21.48 13.17
CA ASP A 118 -6.13 -20.52 14.18
C ASP A 118 -7.48 -19.91 13.79
N PRO A 119 -8.49 -19.94 14.67
CA PRO A 119 -9.76 -19.26 14.43
C PRO A 119 -9.63 -17.73 14.20
N VAL A 120 -8.53 -17.11 14.63
CA VAL A 120 -8.31 -15.66 14.55
C VAL A 120 -7.90 -15.19 13.15
N LEU A 121 -7.13 -15.99 12.41
CA LEU A 121 -6.71 -15.65 11.05
C LEU A 121 -7.43 -16.56 10.05
N PRO A 122 -8.58 -16.10 9.51
CA PRO A 122 -9.35 -16.92 8.58
C PRO A 122 -8.57 -17.16 7.30
N SER A 123 -8.82 -18.31 6.68
CA SER A 123 -8.43 -18.53 5.29
C SER A 123 -8.99 -17.42 4.40
N PHE A 124 -8.24 -17.00 3.40
CA PHE A 124 -8.67 -15.97 2.45
C PHE A 124 -8.52 -16.47 1.01
N THR A 125 -9.25 -15.82 0.11
CA THR A 125 -9.25 -16.17 -1.31
C THR A 125 -8.30 -15.26 -2.07
N LYS A 126 -7.51 -15.84 -2.97
CA LYS A 126 -6.68 -15.12 -3.93
C LYS A 126 -6.79 -15.77 -5.30
N GLY A 127 -7.43 -15.08 -6.24
CA GLY A 127 -7.74 -15.66 -7.56
C GLY A 127 -8.57 -16.94 -7.39
N ASP A 128 -8.12 -18.04 -7.99
CA ASP A 128 -8.78 -19.36 -7.92
C ASP A 128 -8.31 -20.22 -6.74
N TYR A 129 -7.53 -19.63 -5.83
CA TYR A 129 -6.99 -20.35 -4.68
C TYR A 129 -7.59 -19.84 -3.37
N ILE A 130 -7.65 -20.75 -2.41
CA ILE A 130 -7.83 -20.47 -1.00
C ILE A 130 -6.46 -20.62 -0.34
N ILE A 131 -6.01 -19.57 0.33
CA ILE A 131 -4.79 -19.56 1.13
C ILE A 131 -5.20 -19.86 2.57
N TYR A 132 -4.65 -20.94 3.12
CA TYR A 132 -4.97 -21.42 4.45
C TYR A 132 -3.73 -21.31 5.34
N PRO A 133 -3.65 -20.34 6.26
CA PRO A 133 -2.63 -20.33 7.30
C PRO A 133 -2.71 -21.61 8.14
N VAL A 134 -1.57 -22.20 8.49
CA VAL A 134 -1.51 -23.42 9.31
C VAL A 134 -0.49 -23.28 10.44
N THR A 135 -0.77 -23.92 11.56
CA THR A 135 0.07 -23.86 12.76
C THR A 135 1.37 -24.66 12.59
N GLU A 136 2.40 -24.34 13.37
CA GLU A 136 3.62 -25.17 13.48
C GLU A 136 3.31 -26.58 14.02
N GLN A 137 2.23 -26.75 14.79
CA GLN A 137 1.79 -28.07 15.22
C GLN A 137 1.23 -28.89 14.05
N ALA A 138 0.48 -28.28 13.14
CA ALA A 138 -0.11 -28.96 11.98
C ALA A 138 0.94 -29.66 11.12
N ILE A 139 2.08 -29.00 10.88
CA ILE A 139 3.11 -29.52 9.96
C ILE A 139 3.83 -30.76 10.51
N HIS A 140 3.65 -31.06 11.80
CA HIS A 140 4.17 -32.26 12.47
C HIS A 140 3.08 -33.33 12.68
N ASP A 141 1.81 -33.02 12.38
CA ASP A 141 0.70 -33.94 12.55
C ASP A 141 0.61 -34.91 11.37
N LYS A 142 0.67 -36.22 11.66
CA LYS A 142 0.66 -37.27 10.64
C LYS A 142 -0.64 -37.29 9.82
N TYR A 143 -1.79 -37.05 10.44
CA TYR A 143 -3.08 -37.06 9.74
C TYR A 143 -3.20 -35.85 8.81
N PHE A 144 -2.74 -34.68 9.26
CA PHE A 144 -2.64 -33.49 8.41
C PHE A 144 -1.75 -33.74 7.19
N LEU A 145 -0.54 -34.28 7.40
CA LEU A 145 0.39 -34.59 6.30
C LEU A 145 -0.17 -35.65 5.34
N ASP A 146 -0.88 -36.65 5.84
CA ASP A 146 -1.53 -37.67 5.02
C ASP A 146 -2.65 -37.07 4.14
N ILE A 147 -3.40 -36.07 4.62
CA ILE A 147 -4.37 -35.31 3.81
C ILE A 147 -3.63 -34.58 2.69
N LEU A 148 -2.60 -33.80 3.01
CA LEU A 148 -1.85 -33.04 2.00
C LEU A 148 -1.31 -33.95 0.90
N LYS A 149 -0.78 -35.13 1.27
CA LYS A 149 -0.27 -36.11 0.32
C LYS A 149 -1.35 -36.64 -0.64
N ARG A 150 -2.57 -36.93 -0.15
CA ARG A 150 -3.68 -37.42 -0.99
C ARG A 150 -4.13 -36.38 -2.01
N HIS A 151 -4.11 -35.11 -1.62
CA HIS A 151 -4.53 -33.99 -2.49
C HIS A 151 -3.37 -33.31 -3.24
N ASN A 152 -2.15 -33.88 -3.17
CA ASN A 152 -0.94 -33.31 -3.77
C ASN A 152 -0.69 -31.84 -3.36
N LEU A 153 -0.98 -31.52 -2.10
CA LEU A 153 -0.77 -30.20 -1.51
C LEU A 153 0.59 -30.15 -0.81
N GLN A 154 1.14 -28.95 -0.69
CA GLN A 154 2.41 -28.70 -0.02
C GLN A 154 2.25 -27.60 1.01
N VAL A 155 2.88 -27.79 2.17
CA VAL A 155 3.12 -26.71 3.13
C VAL A 155 4.14 -25.76 2.54
N LYS A 156 3.82 -24.47 2.60
CA LYS A 156 4.67 -23.37 2.15
C LYS A 156 4.89 -22.41 3.31
N THR A 157 5.94 -21.59 3.23
CA THR A 157 6.20 -20.53 4.20
C THR A 157 5.84 -19.17 3.65
N PHE A 158 5.16 -18.35 4.44
CA PHE A 158 4.98 -16.93 4.12
C PHE A 158 6.34 -16.22 4.14
N VAL A 159 6.51 -15.26 3.23
CA VAL A 159 7.58 -14.27 3.35
C VAL A 159 7.00 -13.02 3.95
N TRP A 160 7.42 -12.69 5.17
CA TRP A 160 6.97 -11.51 5.89
C TRP A 160 7.96 -10.39 5.70
N CYS A 161 7.48 -9.24 5.26
CA CYS A 161 8.31 -8.05 5.12
C CYS A 161 7.69 -6.87 5.85
N LEU A 162 8.50 -6.23 6.70
CA LEU A 162 8.21 -4.94 7.29
C LEU A 162 8.67 -3.85 6.32
N ILE A 163 7.72 -3.06 5.83
CA ILE A 163 7.96 -1.90 4.99
C ILE A 163 7.82 -0.67 5.88
N SER A 164 8.93 -0.11 6.34
CA SER A 164 8.93 0.95 7.35
C SER A 164 9.25 2.31 6.76
N TYR A 165 8.44 3.32 7.09
CA TYR A 165 8.75 4.73 6.82
C TYR A 165 9.63 5.34 7.92
N ARG A 166 9.90 4.59 9.00
CA ARG A 166 10.76 5.06 10.09
C ARG A 166 12.18 5.24 9.57
N ASP A 167 12.74 6.42 9.82
CA ASP A 167 14.18 6.61 9.74
C ASP A 167 14.84 6.00 10.99
N ASN A 168 16.16 5.83 10.97
CA ASN A 168 16.93 5.42 12.16
C ASN A 168 16.92 6.50 13.27
N SER A 169 16.09 7.53 13.17
CA SER A 169 16.03 8.60 14.17
C SER A 169 15.13 8.18 15.34
N THR A 170 15.51 8.61 16.53
CA THR A 170 14.72 8.43 17.76
C THR A 170 13.48 9.33 17.81
N ASN A 171 13.20 10.11 16.76
CA ASN A 171 12.14 11.11 16.78
C ASN A 171 10.79 10.51 16.36
N CYS A 172 9.76 11.01 17.06
CA CYS A 172 8.36 10.64 16.96
C CYS A 172 7.80 10.68 15.53
N TYR A 173 6.61 10.09 15.37
CA TYR A 173 5.89 10.05 14.11
C TYR A 173 5.47 11.45 13.64
N ASN A 174 6.08 11.89 12.55
CA ASN A 174 5.90 13.14 11.83
C ASN A 174 5.28 12.83 10.46
N LEU A 175 4.03 13.25 10.29
CA LEU A 175 3.28 13.06 9.06
C LEU A 175 4.01 13.64 7.85
N GLY A 176 4.11 12.85 6.78
CA GLY A 176 4.83 13.22 5.56
C GLY A 176 6.35 13.11 5.65
N LYS A 177 6.89 12.65 6.78
CA LYS A 177 8.32 12.33 6.94
C LYS A 177 8.56 10.86 7.25
N ASN A 178 7.93 10.34 8.31
CA ASN A 178 8.10 8.94 8.76
C ASN A 178 6.76 8.24 9.08
N CYS A 179 5.64 8.86 8.72
CA CYS A 179 4.32 8.24 8.68
C CYS A 179 3.44 8.88 7.59
N ILE A 180 2.41 8.17 7.17
CA ILE A 180 1.41 8.60 6.17
C ILE A 180 0.01 8.65 6.78
N THR A 181 -0.93 9.26 6.06
CA THR A 181 -2.35 9.27 6.46
C THR A 181 -2.95 7.87 6.30
N GLU A 182 -4.00 7.57 7.07
CA GLU A 182 -4.80 6.35 6.90
C GLU A 182 -5.36 6.24 5.46
N LYS A 183 -5.83 7.35 4.90
CA LYS A 183 -6.34 7.38 3.51
C LYS A 183 -5.30 6.90 2.51
N ASP A 184 -4.07 7.36 2.66
CA ASP A 184 -2.97 6.95 1.80
C ASP A 184 -2.59 5.49 2.02
N ALA A 185 -2.61 5.02 3.27
CA ALA A 185 -2.36 3.63 3.63
C ALA A 185 -3.41 2.68 3.03
N ILE A 186 -4.69 3.03 3.09
CA ILE A 186 -5.78 2.26 2.47
C ILE A 186 -5.58 2.17 0.96
N ARG A 187 -5.23 3.28 0.30
CA ARG A 187 -4.93 3.28 -1.15
C ARG A 187 -3.80 2.30 -1.47
N ILE A 188 -2.66 2.41 -0.78
CA ILE A 188 -1.48 1.56 -1.00
C ILE A 188 -1.82 0.09 -0.73
N THR A 189 -2.58 -0.21 0.33
CA THR A 189 -3.05 -1.55 0.68
C THR A 189 -3.83 -2.15 -0.48
N ASN A 190 -4.86 -1.45 -0.96
CA ASN A 190 -5.71 -1.93 -2.06
C ASN A 190 -4.91 -2.14 -3.36
N GLU A 191 -3.96 -1.26 -3.66
CA GLU A 191 -3.11 -1.37 -4.84
C GLU A 191 -2.15 -2.59 -4.73
N LEU A 192 -1.46 -2.75 -3.61
CA LEU A 192 -0.52 -3.85 -3.39
C LEU A 192 -1.22 -5.22 -3.38
N GLU A 193 -2.41 -5.32 -2.80
CA GLU A 193 -3.18 -6.57 -2.77
C GLU A 193 -3.70 -7.00 -4.15
N THR A 194 -3.57 -6.17 -5.19
CA THR A 194 -3.79 -6.63 -6.58
C THR A 194 -2.64 -7.50 -7.11
N ASN A 195 -1.44 -7.40 -6.52
CA ASN A 195 -0.27 -8.17 -6.95
C ASN A 195 -0.46 -9.66 -6.66
N GLU A 196 -0.16 -10.53 -7.62
CA GLU A 196 -0.34 -11.97 -7.47
C GLU A 196 0.52 -12.61 -6.38
N LYS A 197 1.66 -11.99 -6.02
CA LYS A 197 2.55 -12.47 -4.96
C LYS A 197 2.25 -11.87 -3.59
N VAL A 198 1.36 -10.88 -3.49
CA VAL A 198 0.98 -10.26 -2.20
C VAL A 198 -0.27 -10.94 -1.68
N TRP A 199 -0.19 -11.50 -0.47
CA TRP A 199 -1.31 -12.17 0.17
C TRP A 199 -2.15 -11.26 1.03
N THR A 200 -1.51 -10.45 1.85
CA THR A 200 -2.19 -9.55 2.79
C THR A 200 -1.27 -8.38 3.10
N VAL A 201 -1.85 -7.19 3.20
CA VAL A 201 -1.16 -5.97 3.62
C VAL A 201 -1.79 -5.46 4.90
N MET A 202 -1.00 -5.32 5.96
CA MET A 202 -1.46 -4.83 7.26
C MET A 202 -0.77 -3.50 7.57
N PRO A 203 -1.51 -2.38 7.61
CA PRO A 203 -0.95 -1.11 8.05
C PRO A 203 -0.49 -1.16 9.51
N ASP A 204 0.72 -0.66 9.78
CA ASP A 204 1.28 -0.45 11.12
C ASP A 204 0.80 0.91 11.64
N TYR A 205 -0.37 0.91 12.30
CA TYR A 205 -0.95 2.11 12.88
C TYR A 205 -0.16 2.57 14.11
N ILE A 206 0.03 3.88 14.20
CA ILE A 206 0.62 4.52 15.35
C ILE A 206 -0.46 4.67 16.41
N ASP A 207 -0.32 3.97 17.52
CA ASP A 207 -1.17 4.18 18.69
C ASP A 207 -0.93 5.61 19.22
N GLY A 208 -2.02 6.36 19.39
CA GLY A 208 -2.03 7.73 19.93
C GLY A 208 -1.96 7.79 21.45
#